data_AF-A0A0G1MF84-F1
#
_entry.id   AF-A0A0G1MF84-F1
#
_cell.length_a   1.000
_cell.length_b   1.000
_cell.length_c   1.000
_cell.angle_alpha   90.00
_cell.angle_beta   90.00
_cell.angle_gamma   90.00
#
_symmetry.space_group_name_H-M   'P 1'
#
loop_
_entity.id
_entity.type
_entity.pdbx_description
1 polymer ?
#
loop_
_entity_poly.entity_id
_entity_poly.type
_entity_poly.pdbx_seq_one_letter_code
_entity_poly.pdbx_strand_id
1 'polypeptide(L)'
;MNFFLPILLTTFLLATLFLPTLTTNAAPTQVSVDSAWLTEVISPGAYNHVRDGDASTVSPEDYLNRYRSLLGVPSLTTNETLRQSAKNHADYLLKNGIYQSDPHGENSTAAGFTGSTPDNRCQYLGYGDYCTEVQAYGDGDLYSALDSLMMTPFHRLSLVHPGVTEIGCAETGNWIVCDIGLRISDYWAALGEMAEPIVYPAEGQVISTTFLVNETPMPYPAYAGKFIGPTLMYWPAGGLIEPEAEVSLY
;
A
#
# COMPACT_ATOMS: atom_id res chain seq x y z
N MET A 1 -70.04 -55.06 -12.85
CA MET A 1 -68.90 -56.01 -12.87
C MET A 1 -67.67 -55.20 -12.50
N ASN A 2 -67.04 -55.56 -11.37
CA ASN A 2 -65.87 -54.89 -10.80
C ASN A 2 -64.67 -54.85 -11.77
N PHE A 3 -63.86 -53.79 -11.75
CA PHE A 3 -62.48 -53.78 -11.21
C PHE A 3 -61.65 -52.59 -11.77
N PHE A 4 -61.18 -51.75 -10.84
CA PHE A 4 -59.84 -51.15 -10.70
C PHE A 4 -59.22 -50.26 -11.79
N LEU A 5 -58.93 -49.04 -11.34
CA LEU A 5 -57.98 -48.06 -11.88
C LEU A 5 -56.53 -48.49 -11.57
N PRO A 6 -55.54 -48.08 -12.40
CA PRO A 6 -54.34 -47.52 -11.80
C PRO A 6 -53.95 -46.17 -12.43
N ILE A 7 -53.54 -45.27 -11.53
CA ILE A 7 -52.99 -43.95 -11.79
C ILE A 7 -51.57 -44.12 -12.38
N LEU A 8 -51.34 -43.61 -13.59
CA LEU A 8 -49.99 -43.51 -14.17
C LEU A 8 -49.33 -42.21 -13.69
N LEU A 9 -48.29 -42.36 -12.88
CA LEU A 9 -47.40 -41.28 -12.43
C LEU A 9 -46.40 -40.97 -13.55
N THR A 10 -46.54 -39.84 -14.23
CA THR A 10 -45.56 -39.35 -15.22
C THR A 10 -44.42 -38.65 -14.52
N THR A 11 -43.23 -39.26 -14.50
CA THR A 11 -41.99 -38.66 -14.03
C THR A 11 -41.40 -37.73 -15.10
N PHE A 12 -41.24 -36.45 -14.75
CA PHE A 12 -40.42 -35.49 -15.51
C PHE A 12 -38.93 -35.81 -15.32
N LEU A 13 -38.21 -35.99 -16.42
CA LEU A 13 -36.76 -36.16 -16.45
C LEU A 13 -36.13 -34.74 -16.40
N LEU A 14 -35.52 -34.35 -15.28
CA LEU A 14 -34.65 -33.17 -15.22
C LEU A 14 -33.32 -33.51 -15.91
N ALA A 15 -32.97 -32.74 -16.94
CA ALA A 15 -31.62 -32.76 -17.50
C ALA A 15 -30.67 -32.06 -16.51
N THR A 16 -29.80 -32.81 -15.86
CA THR A 16 -28.70 -32.28 -15.05
C THR A 16 -27.56 -31.83 -15.98
N LEU A 17 -27.25 -30.53 -15.99
CA LEU A 17 -26.00 -30.02 -16.54
C LEU A 17 -24.82 -30.58 -15.73
N PHE A 18 -23.89 -31.26 -16.41
CA PHE A 18 -22.58 -31.60 -15.87
C PHE A 18 -21.70 -30.34 -15.86
N LEU A 19 -21.33 -29.86 -14.67
CA LEU A 19 -20.18 -28.97 -14.50
C LEU A 19 -18.91 -29.83 -14.40
N PRO A 20 -17.81 -29.50 -15.09
CA PRO A 20 -16.56 -30.23 -14.92
C PRO A 20 -15.98 -29.94 -13.53
N THR A 21 -15.67 -30.97 -12.76
CA THR A 21 -14.86 -30.86 -11.54
C THR A 21 -13.43 -30.53 -11.92
N LEU A 22 -13.01 -29.27 -11.71
CA LEU A 22 -11.61 -28.90 -11.69
C LEU A 22 -10.97 -29.50 -10.43
N THR A 23 -10.20 -30.56 -10.63
CA THR A 23 -9.30 -31.10 -9.62
C THR A 23 -8.10 -30.17 -9.46
N THR A 24 -8.02 -29.41 -8.38
CA THR A 24 -6.79 -28.71 -8.00
C THR A 24 -5.84 -29.72 -7.38
N ASN A 25 -4.89 -30.20 -8.18
CA ASN A 25 -3.68 -30.86 -7.65
C ASN A 25 -2.78 -29.77 -7.06
N ALA A 26 -3.11 -29.26 -5.86
CA ALA A 26 -2.15 -28.50 -5.07
C ALA A 26 -1.17 -29.50 -4.46
N ALA A 27 0.07 -29.49 -4.94
CA ALA A 27 1.15 -30.21 -4.27
C ALA A 27 1.27 -29.68 -2.83
N PRO A 28 1.46 -30.54 -1.81
CA PRO A 28 1.64 -30.08 -0.45
C PRO A 28 2.89 -29.19 -0.38
N THR A 29 2.70 -27.96 0.08
CA THR A 29 3.75 -26.97 0.28
C THR A 29 4.81 -27.56 1.21
N GLN A 30 6.03 -27.73 0.70
CA GLN A 30 7.20 -28.06 1.50
C GLN A 30 7.54 -26.81 2.34
N VAL A 31 7.30 -26.88 3.65
CA VAL A 31 7.76 -25.88 4.60
C VAL A 31 9.28 -25.97 4.66
N SER A 32 9.98 -24.94 4.19
CA SER A 32 11.42 -24.82 4.39
C SER A 32 11.69 -24.72 5.89
N VAL A 33 12.49 -25.65 6.43
CA VAL A 33 12.92 -25.68 7.83
C VAL A 33 14.22 -24.89 8.05
N ASP A 34 14.57 -24.00 7.12
CA ASP A 34 15.72 -23.13 7.28
C ASP A 34 15.48 -22.19 8.46
N SER A 35 16.21 -22.46 9.54
CA SER A 35 16.11 -21.79 10.84
C SER A 35 17.16 -20.69 10.99
N ALA A 36 17.93 -20.39 9.93
CA ALA A 36 18.89 -19.29 9.92
C ALA A 36 18.27 -17.92 10.22
N TRP A 37 16.96 -17.76 9.99
CA TRP A 37 16.19 -16.56 10.32
C TRP A 37 15.96 -16.36 11.84
N LEU A 38 16.08 -17.40 12.67
CA LEU A 38 15.80 -17.29 14.12
C LEU A 38 16.85 -16.47 14.89
N THR A 39 18.03 -16.26 14.32
CA THR A 39 19.08 -15.41 14.91
C THR A 39 18.93 -13.93 14.59
N GLU A 40 17.96 -13.54 13.75
CA GLU A 40 17.76 -12.18 13.24
C GLU A 40 16.51 -11.52 13.86
N VAL A 41 16.16 -11.92 15.09
CA VAL A 41 14.91 -11.55 15.81
C VAL A 41 15.17 -10.45 16.87
N ILE A 42 16.28 -9.70 16.81
CA ILE A 42 16.67 -8.73 17.87
C ILE A 42 16.77 -7.27 17.35
N SER A 43 16.07 -6.91 16.27
CA SER A 43 15.88 -5.49 15.90
C SER A 43 14.43 -5.19 15.56
N PRO A 44 13.75 -4.26 16.27
CA PRO A 44 12.46 -3.74 15.85
C PRO A 44 12.60 -3.04 14.48
N GLY A 45 11.82 -3.45 13.49
CA GLY A 45 11.71 -2.77 12.18
C GLY A 45 12.13 -3.54 10.93
N ALA A 46 12.58 -4.81 11.03
CA ALA A 46 13.22 -5.49 9.91
C ALA A 46 12.33 -6.33 8.97
N TYR A 47 11.01 -6.43 9.18
CA TYR A 47 10.22 -7.40 8.40
C TYR A 47 8.89 -6.83 7.93
N ASN A 48 8.88 -6.29 6.72
CA ASN A 48 7.68 -6.20 5.89
C ASN A 48 8.14 -6.50 4.46
N HIS A 49 8.67 -7.69 4.24
CA HIS A 49 9.35 -7.96 2.98
C HIS A 49 8.35 -8.38 1.90
N VAL A 50 8.10 -7.46 0.96
CA VAL A 50 7.65 -7.79 -0.40
C VAL A 50 8.85 -7.98 -1.34
N ARG A 51 9.99 -8.35 -0.76
CA ARG A 51 11.26 -8.54 -1.48
C ARG A 51 11.30 -9.91 -2.14
N ASP A 52 10.71 -9.99 -3.31
CA ASP A 52 11.15 -10.95 -4.31
C ASP A 52 12.35 -10.35 -5.05
N GLY A 53 13.56 -10.79 -4.70
CA GLY A 53 14.83 -10.34 -5.31
C GLY A 53 15.49 -9.12 -4.66
N ASP A 54 16.65 -8.73 -5.20
CA ASP A 54 17.48 -7.62 -4.69
C ASP A 54 16.79 -6.27 -4.96
N ALA A 55 16.20 -5.69 -3.91
CA ALA A 55 15.49 -4.41 -3.94
C ALA A 55 16.34 -3.26 -4.55
N SER A 56 17.68 -3.39 -4.55
CA SER A 56 18.57 -2.42 -5.18
C SER A 56 18.48 -2.33 -6.72
N THR A 57 17.73 -3.22 -7.37
CA THR A 57 17.58 -3.25 -8.85
C THR A 57 16.22 -2.79 -9.36
N VAL A 58 15.30 -2.43 -8.46
CA VAL A 58 13.89 -2.12 -8.76
C VAL A 58 13.68 -0.64 -8.49
N SER A 59 12.81 0.06 -9.22
CA SER A 59 12.50 1.45 -8.86
C SER A 59 11.59 1.51 -7.62
N PRO A 60 11.56 2.62 -6.87
CA PRO A 60 10.62 2.79 -5.76
C PRO A 60 9.16 2.63 -6.19
N GLU A 61 8.78 3.10 -7.38
CA GLU A 61 7.43 2.93 -7.94
C GLU A 61 7.09 1.45 -8.13
N ASP A 62 7.98 0.69 -8.77
CA ASP A 62 7.80 -0.74 -8.99
C ASP A 62 7.75 -1.51 -7.68
N TYR A 63 8.55 -1.10 -6.69
CA TYR A 63 8.55 -1.69 -5.35
C TYR A 63 7.21 -1.48 -4.64
N LEU A 64 6.68 -0.25 -4.64
CA LEU A 64 5.38 0.08 -4.07
C LEU A 64 4.24 -0.65 -4.81
N ASN A 65 4.37 -0.83 -6.13
CA ASN A 65 3.41 -1.60 -6.92
C ASN A 65 3.34 -3.09 -6.53
N ARG A 66 4.37 -3.65 -5.88
CA ARG A 66 4.29 -5.02 -5.34
C ARG A 66 3.32 -5.12 -4.18
N TYR A 67 3.33 -4.15 -3.26
CA TYR A 67 2.32 -4.06 -2.20
C TYR A 67 0.92 -3.94 -2.78
N ARG A 68 0.74 -3.08 -3.78
CA ARG A 68 -0.54 -2.91 -4.47
C ARG A 68 -1.03 -4.22 -5.09
N SER A 69 -0.13 -4.96 -5.74
CA SER A 69 -0.42 -6.28 -6.30
C SER A 69 -0.81 -7.30 -5.22
N LEU A 70 -0.11 -7.35 -4.08
CA LEU A 70 -0.44 -8.25 -2.97
C LEU A 70 -1.82 -7.97 -2.38
N LEU A 71 -2.20 -6.69 -2.33
CA LEU A 71 -3.46 -6.22 -1.77
C LEU A 71 -4.62 -6.24 -2.77
N GLY A 72 -4.38 -6.67 -4.01
CA GLY A 72 -5.39 -6.72 -5.06
C GLY A 72 -5.85 -5.35 -5.58
N VAL A 73 -5.05 -4.30 -5.39
CA VAL A 73 -5.36 -2.95 -5.89
C VAL A 73 -4.57 -2.64 -7.18
N PRO A 74 -5.14 -1.87 -8.13
CA PRO A 74 -4.49 -1.60 -9.41
C PRO A 74 -3.11 -0.94 -9.26
N SER A 75 -2.12 -1.30 -10.08
CA SER A 75 -0.80 -0.66 -10.05
C SER A 75 -0.86 0.83 -10.42
N LEU A 76 0.02 1.62 -9.81
CA LEU A 76 0.26 3.02 -10.14
C LEU A 76 1.08 3.11 -11.44
N THR A 77 0.72 4.07 -12.29
CA THR A 77 1.48 4.41 -13.49
C THR A 77 2.53 5.46 -13.16
N THR A 78 3.77 5.28 -13.63
CA THR A 78 4.80 6.30 -13.47
C THR A 78 4.46 7.56 -14.27
N ASN A 79 4.43 8.70 -13.60
CA ASN A 79 4.25 10.02 -14.20
C ASN A 79 5.55 10.82 -14.09
N GLU A 80 6.08 11.23 -15.25
CA GLU A 80 7.37 11.92 -15.35
C GLU A 80 7.38 13.31 -14.71
N THR A 81 6.25 14.01 -14.70
CA THR A 81 6.12 15.30 -14.02
C THR A 81 6.20 15.14 -12.51
N LEU A 82 5.49 14.14 -11.96
CA LEU A 82 5.58 13.79 -10.53
C LEU A 82 6.99 13.34 -10.16
N ARG A 83 7.64 12.55 -11.01
CA ARG A 83 9.02 12.08 -10.79
C ARG A 83 10.01 13.25 -10.73
N GLN A 84 9.85 14.23 -11.61
CA GLN A 84 10.68 15.43 -11.59
C GLN A 84 10.40 16.31 -10.36
N SER A 85 9.15 16.38 -9.88
CA SER A 85 8.78 17.07 -8.63
C SER A 85 9.47 16.41 -7.44
N ALA A 86 9.33 15.09 -7.30
CA ALA A 86 9.98 14.29 -6.28
C ALA A 86 11.51 14.46 -6.31
N LYS A 87 12.13 14.46 -7.51
CA LYS A 87 13.58 14.68 -7.66
C LYS A 87 14.01 16.06 -7.19
N ASN A 88 13.27 17.11 -7.55
CA ASN A 88 13.57 18.47 -7.11
C ASN A 88 13.50 18.58 -5.58
N HIS A 89 12.50 17.95 -4.97
CA HIS A 89 12.33 17.99 -3.52
C HIS A 89 13.39 17.16 -2.78
N ALA A 90 13.72 15.97 -3.26
CA ALA A 90 14.79 15.16 -2.70
C ALA A 90 16.15 15.89 -2.76
N ASP A 91 16.44 16.60 -3.86
CA ASP A 91 17.62 17.45 -3.99
C ASP A 91 17.58 18.66 -3.04
N TYR A 92 16.39 19.26 -2.86
CA TYR A 92 16.16 20.32 -1.89
C TYR A 92 16.47 19.86 -0.46
N LEU A 93 15.94 18.70 -0.06
CA LEU A 93 16.13 18.12 1.27
C LEU A 93 17.59 17.75 1.52
N LEU A 94 18.28 17.15 0.54
CA LEU A 94 19.71 16.86 0.66
C LEU A 94 20.54 18.13 0.88
N LYS A 95 20.15 19.24 0.22
CA LYS A 95 20.90 20.49 0.27
C LYS A 95 20.60 21.34 1.51
N ASN A 96 19.34 21.42 1.90
CA ASN A 96 18.85 22.39 2.89
C ASN A 96 18.44 21.74 4.22
N GLY A 97 18.28 20.42 4.25
CA GLY A 97 17.72 19.70 5.39
C GLY A 97 16.21 19.94 5.57
N ILE A 98 15.69 19.47 6.70
CA ILE A 98 14.27 19.56 7.05
C ILE A 98 13.92 20.98 7.50
N TYR A 99 12.85 21.55 6.94
CA TYR A 99 12.35 22.88 7.29
C TYR A 99 11.30 22.81 8.41
N GLN A 100 11.49 23.56 9.50
CA GLN A 100 10.55 23.62 10.64
C GLN A 100 10.13 22.25 11.23
N SER A 101 10.98 21.22 11.13
CA SER A 101 10.65 19.83 11.53
C SER A 101 9.58 19.16 10.66
N ASP A 102 9.28 19.72 9.48
CA ASP A 102 8.39 19.16 8.47
C ASP A 102 9.20 18.85 7.21
N PRO A 103 9.44 17.56 6.89
CA PRO A 103 10.22 17.19 5.72
C PRO A 103 9.45 17.35 4.41
N HIS A 104 8.14 17.64 4.44
CA HIS A 104 7.34 17.93 3.24
C HIS A 104 7.42 19.40 2.80
N GLY A 105 7.91 20.28 3.66
CA GLY A 105 7.91 21.72 3.44
C GLY A 105 9.19 22.23 2.78
N GLU A 106 9.05 23.26 1.94
CA GLU A 106 10.20 24.05 1.47
C GLU A 106 10.12 25.50 1.95
N ASN A 107 11.26 26.04 2.38
CA ASN A 107 11.46 27.46 2.64
C ASN A 107 11.66 28.23 1.32
N SER A 108 10.79 29.21 1.05
CA SER A 108 10.81 30.07 -0.15
C SER A 108 12.08 30.91 -0.34
N THR A 109 12.90 31.05 0.70
CA THR A 109 14.18 31.77 0.65
C THR A 109 15.40 30.87 0.41
N ALA A 110 15.21 29.54 0.46
CA ALA A 110 16.29 28.59 0.29
C ALA A 110 16.55 28.27 -1.19
N ALA A 111 17.78 27.88 -1.51
CA ALA A 111 18.15 27.57 -2.89
C ALA A 111 17.53 26.23 -3.33
N GLY A 112 16.98 26.22 -4.55
CA GLY A 112 16.28 25.05 -5.09
C GLY A 112 14.79 24.99 -4.74
N PHE A 113 14.24 26.03 -4.12
CA PHE A 113 12.80 26.15 -3.86
C PHE A 113 11.98 26.04 -5.14
N THR A 114 10.98 25.16 -5.13
CA THR A 114 10.00 24.96 -6.20
C THR A 114 8.56 25.09 -5.71
N GLY A 115 8.31 24.94 -4.40
CA GLY A 115 6.99 25.11 -3.82
C GLY A 115 6.93 24.74 -2.33
N SER A 116 6.13 25.48 -1.55
CA SER A 116 6.10 25.33 -0.09
C SER A 116 5.47 24.01 0.39
N THR A 117 4.62 23.39 -0.43
CA THR A 117 3.93 22.12 -0.15
C THR A 117 4.15 21.16 -1.32
N PRO A 118 3.93 19.84 -1.16
CA PRO A 118 4.00 18.88 -2.26
C PRO A 118 3.20 19.32 -3.49
N ASP A 119 1.92 19.65 -3.30
CA ASP A 119 1.06 20.12 -4.37
C ASP A 119 1.61 21.38 -5.07
N ASN A 120 2.14 22.36 -4.32
CA ASN A 120 2.75 23.54 -4.94
C ASN A 120 3.94 23.17 -5.85
N ARG A 121 4.72 22.15 -5.50
CA ARG A 121 5.85 21.66 -6.32
C ARG A 121 5.39 20.93 -7.57
N CYS A 122 4.37 20.07 -7.45
CA CYS A 122 3.76 19.40 -8.60
C CYS A 122 3.15 20.43 -9.57
N GLN A 123 2.41 21.41 -9.05
CA GLN A 123 1.81 22.50 -9.82
C GLN A 123 2.87 23.39 -10.49
N TYR A 124 4.01 23.63 -9.82
CA TYR A 124 5.14 24.37 -10.40
C TYR A 124 5.67 23.72 -11.68
N LEU A 125 5.62 22.39 -11.78
CA LEU A 125 5.99 21.64 -12.99
C LEU A 125 4.82 21.42 -13.97
N GLY A 126 3.64 21.97 -13.67
CA GLY A 126 2.45 21.87 -14.53
C GLY A 126 1.69 20.56 -14.41
N TYR A 127 1.79 19.83 -13.30
CA TYR A 127 0.91 18.69 -13.03
C TYR A 127 -0.54 19.18 -12.92
N GLY A 128 -1.46 18.57 -13.66
CA GLY A 128 -2.82 19.09 -13.84
C GLY A 128 -3.82 18.75 -12.74
N ASP A 129 -3.48 17.79 -11.88
CA ASP A 129 -4.30 17.31 -10.77
C ASP A 129 -3.64 17.67 -9.42
N TYR A 130 -4.29 17.37 -8.30
CA TYR A 130 -3.67 17.52 -6.98
C TYR A 130 -2.60 16.44 -6.78
N CYS A 131 -1.55 16.73 -6.00
CA CYS A 131 -0.61 15.69 -5.58
C CYS A 131 -0.39 15.69 -4.06
N THR A 132 -0.15 14.50 -3.52
CA THR A 132 0.35 14.29 -2.16
C THR A 132 1.73 13.62 -2.22
N GLU A 133 2.37 13.44 -1.07
CA GLU A 133 3.73 12.90 -1.01
C GLU A 133 3.88 11.89 0.11
N VAL A 134 4.73 10.89 -0.11
CA VAL A 134 5.34 10.10 0.95
C VAL A 134 6.86 10.16 0.83
N GLN A 135 7.55 10.00 1.94
CA GLN A 135 9.01 10.09 1.98
C GLN A 135 9.59 8.97 2.85
N ALA A 136 10.68 8.38 2.39
CA ALA A 136 11.51 7.48 3.17
C ALA A 136 12.88 8.13 3.37
N TYR A 137 13.38 8.06 4.61
CA TYR A 137 14.66 8.66 5.01
C TYR A 137 15.45 7.73 5.91
N GLY A 138 16.77 7.64 5.68
CA GLY A 138 17.68 6.95 6.59
C GLY A 138 19.07 6.71 6.01
N ASP A 139 20.03 6.43 6.89
CA ASP A 139 21.43 6.17 6.51
C ASP A 139 21.68 4.71 6.06
N GLY A 140 20.61 3.93 5.91
CA GLY A 140 20.64 2.51 5.61
C GLY A 140 19.85 2.18 4.36
N ASP A 141 19.20 1.02 4.39
CA ASP A 141 18.38 0.54 3.30
C ASP A 141 17.06 1.32 3.19
N LEU A 142 16.99 2.24 2.22
CA LEU A 142 15.82 3.10 2.00
C LEU A 142 14.55 2.31 1.63
N TYR A 143 14.68 1.11 1.08
CA TYR A 143 13.52 0.25 0.80
C TYR A 143 12.94 -0.34 2.09
N SER A 144 13.77 -0.54 3.13
CA SER A 144 13.26 -0.88 4.47
C SER A 144 12.50 0.30 5.12
N ALA A 145 12.84 1.54 4.75
CA ALA A 145 12.06 2.71 5.15
C ALA A 145 10.72 2.81 4.37
N LEU A 146 10.68 2.44 3.08
CA LEU A 146 9.42 2.27 2.34
C LEU A 146 8.53 1.18 2.95
N ASP A 147 9.13 0.06 3.36
CA ASP A 147 8.45 -1.02 4.09
C ASP A 147 7.80 -0.53 5.38
N SER A 148 8.42 0.44 6.05
CA SER A 148 7.89 1.06 7.27
C SER A 148 6.70 1.98 7.00
N LEU A 149 6.63 2.65 5.85
CA LEU A 149 5.45 3.45 5.45
C LEU A 149 4.20 2.56 5.30
N MET A 150 4.36 1.32 4.84
CA MET A 150 3.27 0.36 4.75
C MET A 150 2.77 -0.14 6.12
N MET A 151 3.56 0.03 7.17
CA MET A 151 3.17 -0.25 8.55
C MET A 151 2.47 0.95 9.21
N THR A 152 2.61 2.16 8.67
CA THR A 152 1.96 3.36 9.20
C THR A 152 0.56 3.55 8.62
N PRO A 153 -0.48 3.76 9.44
CA PRO A 153 -1.86 3.92 9.00
C PRO A 153 -2.11 4.90 7.85
N PHE A 154 -1.72 6.15 8.00
CA PHE A 154 -2.07 7.19 7.04
C PHE A 154 -1.25 7.09 5.75
N HIS A 155 0.04 6.77 5.83
CA HIS A 155 0.83 6.55 4.61
C HIS A 155 0.41 5.27 3.88
N ARG A 156 0.06 4.19 4.58
CA ARG A 156 -0.48 2.99 3.91
C ARG A 156 -1.73 3.36 3.14
N LEU A 157 -2.65 4.09 3.76
CA LEU A 157 -3.90 4.49 3.11
C LEU A 157 -3.65 5.28 1.83
N SER A 158 -2.73 6.26 1.84
CA SER A 158 -2.41 7.04 0.63
C SER A 158 -1.75 6.20 -0.47
N LEU A 159 -0.94 5.19 -0.09
CA LEU A 159 -0.22 4.31 -1.01
C LEU A 159 -1.09 3.22 -1.64
N VAL A 160 -2.14 2.76 -0.96
CA VAL A 160 -2.98 1.64 -1.41
C VAL A 160 -4.38 2.05 -1.82
N HIS A 161 -4.72 3.34 -1.73
CA HIS A 161 -6.01 3.84 -2.18
C HIS A 161 -6.24 3.45 -3.66
N PRO A 162 -7.38 2.84 -4.02
CA PRO A 162 -7.61 2.36 -5.39
C PRO A 162 -7.78 3.52 -6.39
N GLY A 163 -8.25 4.67 -5.92
CA GLY A 163 -8.40 5.89 -6.72
C GLY A 163 -7.14 6.75 -6.89
N VAL A 164 -5.99 6.36 -6.31
CA VAL A 164 -4.69 6.92 -6.77
C VAL A 164 -4.19 6.09 -7.94
N THR A 165 -3.79 6.75 -9.02
CA THR A 165 -3.49 6.09 -10.30
C THR A 165 -2.11 6.42 -10.86
N GLU A 166 -1.46 7.47 -10.36
CA GLU A 166 -0.16 7.93 -10.83
C GLU A 166 0.80 8.15 -9.66
N ILE A 167 2.09 7.93 -9.91
CA ILE A 167 3.17 8.16 -8.95
C ILE A 167 4.44 8.59 -9.69
N GLY A 168 5.31 9.34 -9.03
CA GLY A 168 6.69 9.49 -9.46
C GLY A 168 7.61 9.58 -8.27
N CYS A 169 8.70 8.81 -8.28
CA CYS A 169 9.63 8.72 -7.16
C CYS A 169 11.05 9.07 -7.58
N ALA A 170 11.82 9.59 -6.63
CA ALA A 170 13.23 9.87 -6.81
C ALA A 170 14.03 9.53 -5.55
N GLU A 171 15.17 8.89 -5.76
CA GLU A 171 16.18 8.65 -4.73
C GLU A 171 17.32 9.66 -4.87
N THR A 172 17.57 10.45 -3.81
CA THR A 172 18.71 11.37 -3.72
C THR A 172 19.34 11.25 -2.33
N GLY A 173 20.58 10.77 -2.27
CA GLY A 173 21.30 10.62 -1.00
C GLY A 173 20.57 9.66 -0.07
N ASN A 174 20.14 10.16 1.09
CA ASN A 174 19.48 9.36 2.12
C ASN A 174 17.94 9.49 2.06
N TRP A 175 17.40 9.95 0.93
CA TRP A 175 15.98 10.21 0.73
C TRP A 175 15.44 9.42 -0.47
N ILE A 176 14.28 8.78 -0.30
CA ILE A 176 13.34 8.50 -1.38
C ILE A 176 12.13 9.42 -1.17
N VAL A 177 11.80 10.21 -2.17
CA VAL A 177 10.58 11.03 -2.21
C VAL A 177 9.67 10.44 -3.29
N CYS A 178 8.39 10.32 -3.01
CA CYS A 178 7.39 9.84 -3.95
C CYS A 178 6.16 10.75 -3.94
N ASP A 179 5.94 11.45 -5.06
CA ASP A 179 4.73 12.24 -5.28
C ASP A 179 3.65 11.37 -5.92
N ILE A 180 2.42 11.42 -5.38
CA ILE A 180 1.28 10.59 -5.76
C ILE A 180 0.19 11.48 -6.32
N GLY A 181 -0.25 11.17 -7.54
CA GLY A 181 -1.32 11.87 -8.24
C GLY A 181 -2.69 11.57 -7.65
N LEU A 182 -3.45 12.64 -7.39
CA LEU A 182 -4.78 12.60 -6.79
C LEU A 182 -5.78 13.35 -7.67
N ARG A 183 -6.43 12.60 -8.55
CA ARG A 183 -7.60 13.08 -9.27
C ARG A 183 -8.85 12.81 -8.44
N ILE A 184 -9.51 13.87 -7.96
CA ILE A 184 -10.66 13.77 -7.04
C ILE A 184 -11.80 12.92 -7.63
N SER A 185 -12.04 12.99 -8.95
CA SER A 185 -13.08 12.17 -9.59
C SER A 185 -12.81 10.67 -9.44
N ASP A 186 -11.55 10.27 -9.58
CA ASP A 186 -11.13 8.87 -9.52
C ASP A 186 -11.10 8.38 -8.09
N TYR A 187 -10.68 9.25 -7.17
CA TYR A 187 -10.68 8.98 -5.73
C TYR A 187 -12.06 8.49 -5.27
N TRP A 188 -13.13 9.20 -5.63
CA TRP A 188 -14.49 8.83 -5.23
C TRP A 188 -15.10 7.71 -6.09
N ALA A 189 -14.81 7.68 -7.39
CA ALA A 189 -15.34 6.63 -8.28
C ALA A 189 -14.82 5.24 -7.87
N ALA A 190 -13.54 5.13 -7.54
CA ALA A 190 -12.91 3.87 -7.17
C ALA A 190 -13.61 3.20 -5.97
N LEU A 191 -14.14 3.97 -5.02
CA LEU A 191 -14.83 3.43 -3.84
C LEU A 191 -16.14 2.70 -4.20
N GLY A 192 -16.82 3.12 -5.25
CA GLY A 192 -18.02 2.46 -5.75
C GLY A 192 -17.75 1.23 -6.61
N GLU A 193 -16.51 1.07 -7.08
CA GLU A 193 -16.11 0.03 -8.04
C GLU A 193 -15.32 -1.14 -7.40
N MET A 194 -14.99 -1.03 -6.11
CA MET A 194 -14.30 -2.09 -5.37
C MET A 194 -15.18 -3.34 -5.22
N ALA A 195 -14.83 -4.39 -5.98
CA ALA A 195 -15.52 -5.68 -5.93
C ALA A 195 -15.12 -6.55 -4.72
N GLU A 196 -13.87 -6.40 -4.25
CA GLU A 196 -13.29 -7.17 -3.14
C GLU A 196 -12.77 -6.23 -2.04
N PRO A 197 -12.75 -6.67 -0.78
CA PRO A 197 -12.15 -5.88 0.30
C PRO A 197 -10.63 -5.78 0.15
N ILE A 198 -10.05 -4.68 0.63
CA ILE A 198 -8.58 -4.52 0.73
C ILE A 198 -8.20 -4.83 2.18
N VAL A 199 -7.35 -5.83 2.37
CA VAL A 199 -6.95 -6.29 3.70
C VAL A 199 -5.44 -6.20 3.83
N TYR A 200 -4.97 -5.53 4.89
CA TYR A 200 -3.57 -5.52 5.26
C TYR A 200 -3.38 -6.09 6.68
N PRO A 201 -2.37 -6.98 6.89
CA PRO A 201 -1.51 -7.57 5.86
C PRO A 201 -2.31 -8.50 4.91
N ALA A 202 -1.79 -8.69 3.69
CA ALA A 202 -2.35 -9.64 2.75
C ALA A 202 -2.23 -11.09 3.28
N GLU A 203 -3.03 -12.00 2.75
CA GLU A 203 -2.94 -13.42 3.12
C GLU A 203 -1.53 -13.97 2.84
N GLY A 204 -0.90 -14.55 3.87
CA GLY A 204 0.45 -15.10 3.78
C GLY A 204 1.59 -14.06 3.83
N GLN A 205 1.28 -12.76 3.92
CA GLN A 205 2.31 -11.72 4.08
C GLN A 205 2.94 -11.80 5.47
N VAL A 206 4.27 -11.80 5.50
CA VAL A 206 5.05 -11.76 6.74
C VAL A 206 5.32 -10.30 7.09
N ILE A 207 4.78 -9.85 8.21
CA ILE A 207 4.96 -8.49 8.73
C ILE A 207 5.52 -8.50 10.15
N SER A 208 6.12 -7.39 10.55
CA SER A 208 6.58 -7.13 11.91
C SER A 208 5.38 -7.18 12.85
N THR A 209 5.55 -7.90 13.97
CA THR A 209 4.54 -7.96 15.03
C THR A 209 4.53 -6.71 15.91
N THR A 210 5.42 -5.75 15.65
CA THR A 210 5.48 -4.47 16.38
C THR A 210 5.54 -3.29 15.43
N PHE A 211 4.81 -2.23 15.78
CA PHE A 211 4.79 -0.95 15.08
C PHE A 211 5.22 0.16 16.04
N LEU A 212 6.22 0.96 15.66
CA LEU A 212 6.56 2.17 16.39
C LEU A 212 5.58 3.28 15.99
N VAL A 213 4.84 3.82 16.96
CA VAL A 213 3.92 4.93 16.73
C VAL A 213 4.70 6.22 16.53
N ASN A 214 5.06 6.48 15.29
CA ASN A 214 5.85 7.64 14.87
C ASN A 214 5.39 8.13 13.49
N GLU A 215 4.11 8.52 13.39
CA GLU A 215 3.49 9.06 12.19
C GLU A 215 2.96 10.47 12.46
N THR A 216 2.98 11.33 11.45
CA THR A 216 2.33 12.64 11.48
C THR A 216 1.46 12.78 10.23
N PRO A 217 0.13 13.01 10.36
CA PRO A 217 -0.66 13.10 11.59
C PRO A 217 -0.59 11.84 12.47
N MET A 218 -0.85 11.99 13.77
CA MET A 218 -0.67 10.89 14.73
C MET A 218 -1.93 10.03 14.85
N PRO A 219 -1.96 8.79 14.31
CA PRO A 219 -3.15 7.93 14.35
C PRO A 219 -3.45 7.42 15.77
N TYR A 220 -2.41 7.28 16.60
CA TYR A 220 -2.52 6.78 17.98
C TYR A 220 -1.88 7.76 18.99
N PRO A 221 -2.47 8.93 19.26
CA PRO A 221 -1.84 9.96 20.11
C PRO A 221 -1.46 9.50 21.51
N ALA A 222 -2.23 8.58 22.12
CA ALA A 222 -1.95 8.03 23.45
C ALA A 222 -0.68 7.13 23.50
N TYR A 223 -0.22 6.68 22.34
CA TYR A 223 0.90 5.75 22.18
C TYR A 223 2.09 6.37 21.44
N ALA A 224 2.09 7.68 21.19
CA ALA A 224 3.19 8.37 20.51
C ALA A 224 4.57 8.00 21.11
N GLY A 225 5.50 7.58 20.24
CA GLY A 225 6.84 7.15 20.62
C GLY A 225 6.93 5.77 21.28
N LYS A 226 5.84 5.00 21.32
CA LYS A 226 5.80 3.64 21.89
C LYS A 226 5.62 2.60 20.78
N PHE A 227 6.09 1.39 21.05
CA PHE A 227 5.75 0.23 20.24
C PHE A 227 4.37 -0.29 20.63
N ILE A 228 3.55 -0.58 19.62
CA ILE A 228 2.28 -1.30 19.73
C ILE A 228 2.34 -2.55 18.84
N GLY A 229 1.28 -3.37 18.82
CA GLY A 229 1.21 -4.52 17.91
C GLY A 229 1.12 -4.11 16.44
N PRO A 230 0.92 -5.07 15.51
CA PRO A 230 0.83 -4.75 14.09
C PRO A 230 -0.40 -3.89 13.81
N THR A 231 -0.28 -3.01 12.82
CA THR A 231 -1.40 -2.23 12.29
C THR A 231 -2.14 -3.08 11.25
N LEU A 232 -3.44 -3.26 11.46
CA LEU A 232 -4.31 -4.00 10.56
C LEU A 232 -5.24 -3.03 9.84
N MET A 233 -5.50 -3.31 8.57
CA MET A 233 -6.45 -2.56 7.75
C MET A 233 -7.49 -3.51 7.17
N TYR A 234 -8.76 -3.14 7.27
CA TYR A 234 -9.86 -3.78 6.55
C TYR A 234 -10.69 -2.71 5.84
N TRP A 235 -10.55 -2.64 4.51
CA TRP A 235 -11.39 -1.83 3.64
C TRP A 235 -12.52 -2.70 3.08
N PRO A 236 -13.80 -2.49 3.45
CA PRO A 236 -14.90 -3.26 2.88
C PRO A 236 -15.12 -2.97 1.38
N ALA A 237 -15.50 -3.99 0.62
CA ALA A 237 -15.94 -3.82 -0.77
C ALA A 237 -17.10 -2.80 -0.87
N GLY A 238 -17.04 -1.92 -1.87
CA GLY A 238 -18.03 -0.85 -2.09
C GLY A 238 -18.17 0.16 -0.94
N GLY A 239 -17.26 0.17 0.03
CA GLY A 239 -17.38 1.00 1.24
C GLY A 239 -16.50 2.25 1.23
N LEU A 240 -16.96 3.29 1.91
CA LEU A 240 -16.11 4.41 2.32
C LEU A 240 -15.24 3.95 3.49
N ILE A 241 -13.93 4.24 3.48
CA ILE A 241 -13.11 4.13 4.69
C ILE A 241 -13.40 5.33 5.59
N GLU A 242 -13.80 5.02 6.81
CA GLU A 242 -13.53 5.89 7.96
C GLU A 242 -12.10 5.57 8.42
N PRO A 243 -11.22 6.55 8.70
CA PRO A 243 -9.86 6.31 9.23
C PRO A 243 -9.81 5.39 10.47
N GLU A 244 -10.96 5.22 11.12
CA GLU A 244 -11.24 4.37 12.27
C GLU A 244 -11.28 2.86 11.94
N ALA A 245 -11.28 2.47 10.65
CA ALA A 245 -11.25 1.08 10.19
C ALA A 245 -9.87 0.40 10.37
N GLU A 246 -8.88 1.15 10.86
CA GLU A 246 -7.57 0.63 11.21
C GLU A 246 -7.47 0.24 12.69
N VAL A 247 -7.25 -1.05 12.93
CA VAL A 247 -7.14 -1.61 14.28
C VAL A 247 -5.69 -1.99 14.55
N SER A 248 -5.11 -1.41 15.60
CA SER A 248 -3.91 -1.97 16.22
C SER A 248 -4.32 -3.01 17.25
N LEU A 249 -3.71 -4.19 17.21
CA LEU A 249 -3.80 -5.15 18.31
C LEU A 249 -2.86 -4.65 19.43
N TYR A 250 -3.43 -4.32 20.59
CA TYR A 250 -2.68 -3.90 21.78
C TYR A 250 -2.25 -5.09 22.64
#